data_AF-A0A0F7FAS8-F1
#
_entry.id   AF-A0A0F7FAS8-F1
#
_cell.length_a   1.000
_cell.length_b   1.000
_cell.length_c   1.000
_cell.angle_alpha   90.00
_cell.angle_beta   90.00
_cell.angle_gamma   90.00
#
_symmetry.space_group_name_H-M   'P 1'
#
loop_
_entity.id
_entity.type
_entity.pdbx_description
1 polymer ?
#
loop_
_entity_poly.entity_id
_entity_poly.type
_entity_poly.pdbx_seq_one_letter_code
_entity_poly.pdbx_strand_id
1 'polypeptide(L)' 'MNLIEVQNEEEAEFVKIIKKRFEKGNVTEGKVYEVKRMYYPDNPAGFVNGEAYIIDDEGKELFGVFNTCKTTLFKAAK' A
#
# COMPACT_ATOMS: atom_id res chain seq x y z
N MET A 1 -9.62 15.67 3.18
CA MET A 1 -9.32 14.55 4.10
C MET A 1 -7.95 14.83 4.70
N ASN A 2 -7.84 14.90 6.02
CA ASN A 2 -6.56 15.16 6.68
C ASN A 2 -5.81 13.84 6.83
N LEU A 3 -4.59 13.77 6.30
CA LEU A 3 -3.72 12.59 6.35
C LEU A 3 -2.56 12.85 7.31
N ILE A 4 -2.28 11.90 8.19
CA ILE A 4 -1.14 11.93 9.11
C ILE A 4 -0.12 10.91 8.62
N GLU A 5 1.14 11.32 8.52
CA GLU A 5 2.23 10.41 8.15
C GLU A 5 2.49 9.39 9.26
N VAL A 6 2.62 8.13 8.88
CA VAL A 6 2.95 7.01 9.78
C VAL A 6 4.23 6.32 9.28
N GLN A 7 4.90 5.60 10.17
CA GLN A 7 6.12 4.83 9.82
C GLN A 7 5.86 3.33 9.74
N ASN A 8 4.70 2.87 10.24
CA ASN A 8 4.33 1.46 10.28
C ASN A 8 3.46 1.10 9.08
N GLU A 9 3.90 0.11 8.29
CA GLU A 9 3.14 -0.43 7.16
C GLU A 9 1.79 -1.01 7.59
N GLU A 10 1.68 -1.58 8.79
CA GLU A 10 0.42 -2.17 9.29
C GLU A 10 -0.63 -1.11 9.64
N GLU A 11 -0.20 0.09 10.03
CA GLU A 11 -1.10 1.20 10.37
C GLU A 11 -1.48 2.06 9.16
N ALA A 12 -0.79 1.86 8.04
CA ALA A 12 -1.02 2.62 6.82
C ALA A 12 -2.37 2.26 6.18
N GLU A 13 -3.19 3.28 5.99
CA GLU A 13 -4.45 3.22 5.24
C GLU A 13 -4.26 3.79 3.82
N PHE A 14 -3.21 4.60 3.61
CA PHE A 14 -2.86 5.17 2.32
C PHE A 14 -1.36 5.13 2.10
N VAL A 15 -0.98 5.12 0.82
CA VAL A 15 0.42 5.17 0.40
C VAL A 15 0.60 6.16 -0.74
N LYS A 16 1.55 7.08 -0.59
CA LYS A 16 2.01 7.94 -1.68
C LYS A 16 3.22 7.31 -2.34
N ILE A 17 3.17 7.16 -3.65
CA ILE A 17 4.32 6.70 -4.43
C ILE A 17 5.29 7.87 -4.59
N ILE A 18 6.48 7.77 -4.03
CA ILE A 18 7.53 8.78 -4.19
C ILE A 18 8.38 8.47 -5.42
N LYS A 19 8.70 7.20 -5.62
CA LYS A 19 9.49 6.74 -6.77
C LYS A 19 9.26 5.26 -7.04
N LYS A 20 9.10 4.86 -8.30
CA LYS A 20 9.10 3.43 -8.69
C LYS A 20 10.52 2.86 -8.64
N ARG A 21 10.70 1.69 -8.04
CA ARG A 21 11.99 0.96 -8.04
C ARG A 21 12.04 -0.15 -9.08
N PHE A 22 10.88 -0.66 -9.48
CA PHE A 22 10.73 -1.72 -10.47
C PHE A 22 9.64 -1.34 -11.47
N GLU A 23 9.65 -1.96 -12.65
CA GLU A 23 8.66 -1.73 -13.71
C GLU A 23 7.31 -2.40 -13.44
N LYS A 24 7.20 -3.21 -12.38
CA LYS A 24 5.98 -3.95 -12.04
C LYS A 24 4.96 -3.04 -11.33
N GLY A 25 3.73 -3.06 -11.85
CA GLY A 25 2.58 -2.31 -11.32
C GLY A 25 2.46 -0.93 -11.97
N ASN A 26 1.30 -0.62 -12.54
CA ASN A 26 1.11 0.65 -13.21
C ASN A 26 0.71 1.72 -12.18
N VAL A 27 1.71 2.32 -11.54
CA VAL A 27 1.50 3.40 -10.56
C VAL A 27 2.16 4.70 -10.99
N THR A 28 1.46 5.80 -10.76
CA THR A 28 1.91 7.18 -10.94
C THR A 28 2.67 7.68 -9.70
N GLU A 29 3.88 8.22 -9.91
CA GLU A 29 4.67 8.91 -8.87
C GLU A 29 3.97 10.21 -8.44
N GLY A 30 3.97 10.49 -7.15
CA GLY A 30 3.24 11.60 -6.52
C GLY A 30 1.79 11.29 -6.17
N LYS A 31 1.17 10.25 -6.74
CA LYS A 31 -0.22 9.86 -6.46
C LYS A 31 -0.32 9.11 -5.13
N VAL A 32 -1.46 9.30 -4.45
CA VAL A 32 -1.84 8.60 -3.23
C VAL A 32 -2.85 7.50 -3.56
N TYR A 33 -2.64 6.31 -3.01
CA TYR A 33 -3.48 5.14 -3.18
C TYR A 33 -3.99 4.68 -1.82
N GLU A 34 -5.20 4.14 -1.79
CA GLU A 34 -5.74 3.45 -0.61
C GLU A 34 -5.08 2.07 -0.47
N VAL A 35 -4.64 1.76 0.74
CA VAL A 35 -4.10 0.45 1.10
C VAL A 35 -5.24 -0.46 1.52
N LYS A 36 -5.37 -1.58 0.82
CA LYS A 36 -6.33 -2.65 1.12
C LYS A 36 -5.59 -3.84 1.72
N ARG A 37 -6.34 -4.72 2.40
CA ARG A 37 -5.80 -5.93 3.07
C ARG A 37 -6.50 -7.18 2.56
N MET A 38 -5.71 -8.16 2.16
CA MET A 38 -6.19 -9.50 1.83
C MET A 38 -5.90 -10.46 2.98
N TYR A 39 -6.94 -11.13 3.50
CA TYR A 39 -6.81 -12.11 4.57
C TYR A 39 -6.93 -13.52 3.99
N TYR A 40 -6.01 -14.42 4.35
CA TYR A 40 -5.97 -15.81 3.88
C TYR A 40 -6.38 -16.74 5.04
N PRO A 41 -7.62 -17.24 5.07
CA PRO A 41 -8.12 -18.08 6.17
C PRO A 41 -7.32 -19.37 6.36
N ASP A 42 -6.85 -19.95 5.25
CA ASP A 42 -6.14 -21.24 5.24
C ASP A 42 -4.62 -21.09 5.37
N ASN A 43 -4.10 -19.86 5.42
CA ASN A 43 -2.67 -19.58 5.58
C ASN A 43 -2.42 -18.37 6.51
N PRO A 44 -2.78 -18.48 7.80
CA PRO A 44 -2.75 -17.35 8.73
C PRO A 44 -1.33 -16.89 9.11
N ALA A 45 -0.30 -17.69 8.82
CA ALA A 45 1.07 -17.43 9.25
C ALA A 45 1.80 -16.37 8.40
N GLY A 46 1.32 -16.06 7.19
CA GLY A 46 2.03 -15.18 6.26
C GLY A 46 1.90 -13.69 6.55
N PHE A 47 0.73 -13.24 7.03
CA PHE A 47 0.42 -11.82 7.22
C PHE A 47 -0.59 -11.62 8.36
N VAL A 48 -0.10 -11.30 9.57
CA VAL A 48 -0.93 -11.16 10.79
C VAL A 48 -2.06 -10.14 10.62
N ASN A 49 -1.80 -9.04 9.90
CA ASN A 49 -2.77 -7.99 9.62
C ASN A 49 -3.29 -7.99 8.16
N GLY A 50 -3.20 -9.15 7.49
CA GLY A 50 -3.53 -9.31 6.08
C GLY A 50 -2.44 -8.73 5.17
N GLU A 51 -2.34 -9.30 3.97
CA GLU A 51 -1.38 -8.86 2.97
C GLU A 51 -1.81 -7.51 2.38
N ALA A 52 -0.91 -6.52 2.43
CA ALA A 52 -1.18 -5.19 1.93
C ALA A 52 -1.11 -5.15 0.39
N TYR A 53 -2.10 -4.51 -0.23
CA TYR A 53 -2.10 -4.23 -1.65
C TYR A 53 -2.77 -2.89 -1.96
N ILE A 54 -2.51 -2.37 -3.15
CA ILE A 54 -3.23 -1.22 -3.72
C ILE A 54 -3.90 -1.62 -5.02
N ILE A 55 -4.86 -0.82 -5.46
CA ILE A 55 -5.37 -0.90 -6.83
C ILE A 55 -4.59 0.11 -7.67
N ASP A 56 -3.89 -0.39 -8.68
CA ASP A 56 -3.05 0.42 -9.57
C ASP A 56 -3.89 1.24 -10.58
N ASP A 57 -3.23 2.02 -11.42
CA ASP A 57 -3.87 2.92 -12.39
C ASP A 57 -4.67 2.16 -13.48
N GLU A 58 -4.47 0.85 -13.61
CA GLU A 58 -5.22 -0.03 -14.52
C GLU A 58 -6.34 -0.81 -13.82
N GLY A 59 -6.54 -0.58 -12.52
CA GLY A 59 -7.52 -1.32 -11.73
C GLY A 59 -7.04 -2.69 -11.26
N LYS A 60 -5.74 -2.99 -11.35
CA LYS A 60 -5.16 -4.29 -10.94
C LYS A 60 -4.62 -4.22 -9.52
N GLU A 61 -4.68 -5.35 -8.84
CA GLU A 61 -4.10 -5.49 -7.50
C GLU A 61 -2.58 -5.51 -7.58
N LEU A 62 -1.93 -4.62 -6.83
CA LEU A 62 -0.49 -4.55 -6.69
C LEU A 62 -0.10 -4.85 -5.25
N PHE A 63 0.27 -6.11 -5.02
CA PHE A 63 0.89 -6.58 -3.79
C PHE A 63 2.37 -6.16 -3.73
N GLY A 64 2.89 -6.03 -2.50
CA GLY A 64 4.30 -5.72 -2.27
C GLY A 64 4.72 -4.30 -2.67
N VAL A 65 3.77 -3.36 -2.73
CA VAL A 65 4.02 -1.95 -3.11
C VAL A 65 5.13 -1.29 -2.28
N PHE A 66 5.26 -1.65 -1.00
CA PHE A 66 6.31 -1.13 -0.11
C PHE A 66 7.72 -1.60 -0.49
N ASN A 67 7.83 -2.75 -1.15
CA ASN A 67 9.08 -3.28 -1.66
C ASN A 67 9.38 -2.76 -3.08
N THR A 68 8.35 -2.56 -3.91
CA THR A 68 8.51 -2.18 -5.32
C THR A 68 8.62 -0.67 -5.54
N CYS A 69 8.24 0.14 -4.55
CA CYS A 69 8.27 1.59 -4.61
C CYS A 69 8.98 2.20 -3.40
N LYS A 70 9.56 3.40 -3.56
CA LYS A 70 9.78 4.30 -2.44
C LYS A 70 8.45 4.95 -2.09
N THR A 71 8.03 4.87 -0.85
CA THR A 71 6.70 5.27 -0.41
C THR A 71 6.75 6.23 0.79
N THR A 72 5.67 6.98 0.98
CA THR A 72 5.32 7.62 2.26
C THR A 72 3.97 7.07 2.67
N LEU A 73 3.82 6.70 3.94
CA LEU A 73 2.64 6.03 4.47
C LEU A 73 1.77 7.03 5.23
N PHE A 74 0.46 6.89 5.11
CA PHE A 74 -0.48 7.76 5.81
C PHE A 74 -1.64 7.00 6.43
N LYS A 75 -2.24 7.64 7.43
CA LYS A 75 -3.50 7.25 8.05
C LYS A 75 -4.47 8.43 8.04
N ALA A 76 -5.77 8.19 7.96
CA ALA A 76 -6.76 9.25 8.13
C ALA A 76 -6.71 9.80 9.57
N ALA A 77 -6.64 11.14 9.71
CA ALA A 77 -6.89 11.78 10.99
C ALA A 77 -8.35 11.57 11.39
N LYS A 78 -8.59 11.13 12.64
CA LYS A 78 -9.93 11.04 13.22
C LYS A 78 -10.46 12.42 13.60
#